data_AF-A0A7X9HNN5-F1
#
_entry.id   AF-A0A7X9HNN5-F1
#
_cell.length_a   1.000
_cell.length_b   1.000
_cell.length_c   1.000
_cell.angle_alpha   90.00
_cell.angle_beta   90.00
_cell.angle_gamma   90.00
#
_symmetry.space_group_name_H-M   'P 1'
#
loop_
_entity.id
_entity.type
_entity.pdbx_description
1 polymer ?
#
loop_
_entity_poly.entity_id
_entity_poly.type
_entity_poly.pdbx_seq_one_letter_code
_entity_poly.pdbx_strand_id
1 'polypeptide(L)'
;MMWRLGLALLLFALPVRAADEPVPDEKEEPKVEAPPPAGAESNKDVAIKEEEIEDEEAGKIEDVKEKSIYGPIQQRLFDQVHELELGWAYLPLDPYVKGYGVQLAYTYHFNHRLAWEMFRIGWSYNVDTKLKDKLITQASNVSPDEFPAVLFWGNSDLVLKLLYGKQTFLNRTVIHFEIFAVGGVSLVFRNPYNIFDMDFQNPRLEIGLNAGFGFRIWFNPTWSVRMDLRDTVILFCFNRADFPIKNSALLGLTLALGF
;
A
#
# COMPACT_ATOMS: atom_id res chain seq x y z
N MET A 1 20.71 -31.70 -32.11
CA MET A 1 20.45 -30.68 -33.15
C MET A 1 19.83 -29.49 -32.42
N MET A 2 20.65 -28.49 -32.14
CA MET A 2 20.35 -27.34 -31.27
C MET A 2 19.49 -26.32 -32.02
N TRP A 3 18.46 -25.79 -31.37
CA TRP A 3 17.85 -24.53 -31.79
C TRP A 3 17.65 -23.61 -30.59
N ARG A 4 18.35 -22.46 -30.65
CA ARG A 4 18.20 -21.28 -29.80
C ARG A 4 17.35 -20.28 -30.56
N LEU A 5 16.30 -19.77 -29.93
CA LEU A 5 15.61 -18.50 -30.23
C LEU A 5 14.89 -18.16 -28.92
N GLY A 6 14.98 -16.99 -28.31
CA GLY A 6 15.45 -15.67 -28.73
C GLY A 6 14.59 -14.70 -27.92
N LEU A 7 15.06 -14.34 -26.72
CA LEU A 7 14.34 -13.49 -25.77
C LEU A 7 14.45 -12.03 -26.23
N ALA A 8 13.36 -11.44 -26.73
CA ALA A 8 13.29 -10.02 -27.07
C ALA A 8 12.78 -9.24 -25.84
N LEU A 9 13.70 -8.55 -25.17
CA LEU A 9 13.42 -7.60 -24.09
C LEU A 9 13.19 -6.22 -24.72
N LEU A 10 11.96 -5.72 -24.68
CA LEU A 10 11.58 -4.43 -25.25
C LEU A 10 11.63 -3.37 -24.12
N LEU A 11 12.79 -2.73 -24.00
CA LEU A 11 13.04 -1.57 -23.12
C LEU A 11 12.53 -0.30 -23.82
N PHE A 12 11.47 0.30 -23.30
CA PHE A 12 11.11 1.68 -23.63
C PHE A 12 12.01 2.64 -22.83
N ALA A 13 12.96 3.27 -23.52
CA ALA A 13 13.71 4.41 -23.01
C ALA A 13 12.92 5.70 -23.32
N LEU A 14 12.54 6.46 -22.29
CA LEU A 14 12.05 7.82 -22.44
C LEU A 14 13.24 8.80 -22.39
N PRO A 15 13.23 9.89 -23.20
CA PRO A 15 14.30 10.87 -23.18
C PRO A 15 14.17 11.81 -21.97
N VAL A 16 15.22 11.88 -21.16
CA VAL A 16 15.42 12.95 -20.18
C VAL A 16 15.82 14.21 -20.93
N ARG A 17 14.92 15.21 -20.95
CA ARG A 17 15.18 16.54 -21.50
C ARG A 17 15.77 17.40 -20.39
N ALA A 18 17.09 17.61 -20.45
CA ALA A 18 17.78 18.60 -19.63
C ALA A 18 17.37 19.99 -20.12
N ALA A 19 16.79 20.79 -19.22
CA ALA A 19 16.60 22.22 -19.40
C ALA A 19 17.60 22.92 -18.48
N ASP A 20 18.64 23.49 -19.10
CA ASP A 20 19.48 24.51 -18.50
C ASP A 20 18.65 25.80 -18.40
N GLU A 21 18.49 26.33 -17.18
CA GLU A 21 18.16 27.74 -16.97
C GLU A 21 19.25 28.38 -16.08
N PRO A 22 19.70 29.61 -16.41
CA PRO A 22 20.79 30.28 -15.72
C PRO A 22 20.30 30.98 -14.44
N VAL A 23 21.02 30.79 -13.34
CA VAL A 23 20.85 31.54 -12.09
C VAL A 23 21.54 32.90 -12.22
N PRO A 24 20.86 34.03 -11.86
CA PRO A 24 21.40 35.38 -12.02
C PRO A 24 22.30 35.81 -10.85
N ASP A 25 23.20 36.74 -11.17
CA ASP A 25 24.18 37.39 -10.28
C ASP A 25 23.61 37.88 -8.95
N GLU A 26 24.17 37.38 -7.84
CA GLU A 26 23.91 37.87 -6.50
C GLU A 26 24.86 39.03 -6.17
N LYS A 27 24.26 40.19 -5.92
CA LYS A 27 24.90 41.47 -5.62
C LYS A 27 25.52 41.49 -4.22
N GLU A 28 26.63 42.20 -4.15
CA GLU A 28 27.47 42.51 -2.99
C GLU A 28 26.70 42.89 -1.72
N GLU A 29 27.09 42.27 -0.60
CA GLU A 29 26.70 42.64 0.76
C GLU A 29 27.32 44.00 1.16
N PRO A 30 26.57 44.90 1.85
CA PRO A 30 27.16 46.10 2.44
C PRO A 30 27.79 45.78 3.81
N LYS A 31 29.06 46.21 3.97
CA LYS A 31 29.77 46.25 5.24
C LYS A 31 28.99 47.05 6.30
N VAL A 32 28.64 46.40 7.40
CA VAL A 32 28.15 47.04 8.62
C VAL A 32 29.34 47.59 9.40
N GLU A 33 29.40 48.90 9.50
CA GLU A 33 30.36 49.67 10.29
C GLU A 33 29.88 49.72 11.76
N ALA A 34 30.79 49.50 12.71
CA ALA A 34 30.50 49.46 14.14
C ALA A 34 30.32 50.88 14.73
N PRO A 35 29.41 51.10 15.70
CA PRO A 35 29.28 52.40 16.36
C PRO A 35 30.16 52.52 17.61
N PRO A 36 30.76 53.69 17.89
CA PRO A 36 31.27 54.06 19.21
C PRO A 36 30.31 55.09 19.89
N PRO A 37 30.51 55.48 21.16
CA PRO A 37 29.72 54.94 22.26
C PRO A 37 28.84 55.99 22.97
N ALA A 38 28.10 55.48 23.95
CA ALA A 38 27.21 56.15 24.88
C ALA A 38 27.68 57.51 25.41
N GLY A 39 26.76 58.48 25.37
CA GLY A 39 26.77 59.71 26.16
C GLY A 39 25.36 59.93 26.72
N ALA A 40 25.29 60.06 28.04
CA ALA A 40 24.07 60.28 28.82
C ALA A 40 23.63 61.75 28.77
N GLU A 41 22.32 62.00 28.82
CA GLU A 41 21.62 63.20 29.35
C GLU A 41 20.11 63.00 29.03
N SER A 42 19.19 62.70 29.96
CA SER A 42 18.68 63.41 31.14
C SER A 42 17.81 64.64 30.84
N ASN A 43 16.61 64.65 31.45
CA ASN A 43 15.58 65.69 31.54
C ASN A 43 14.75 65.95 30.27
N LYS A 44 13.46 66.29 30.31
CA LYS A 44 12.34 66.29 31.27
C LYS A 44 11.18 66.91 30.45
N ASP A 45 9.95 66.79 30.95
CA ASP A 45 8.75 67.49 30.46
C ASP A 45 8.18 66.83 29.17
N VAL A 46 6.95 66.37 29.12
CA VAL A 46 5.72 67.15 29.29
C VAL A 46 4.61 66.21 29.76
N ALA A 47 4.07 66.49 30.95
CA ALA A 47 2.70 66.16 31.28
C ALA A 47 1.79 67.08 30.46
N ILE A 48 0.77 66.53 29.79
CA ILE A 48 -0.54 67.12 29.40
C ILE A 48 -1.14 66.24 28.28
N LYS A 49 -2.20 65.49 28.63
CA LYS A 49 -3.38 65.07 27.85
C LYS A 49 -3.88 63.69 28.29
N GLU A 50 -4.49 63.67 29.47
CA GLU A 50 -5.60 62.76 29.78
C GLU A 50 -6.85 63.44 29.20
N GLU A 51 -7.40 62.89 28.10
CA GLU A 51 -8.74 63.12 27.52
C GLU A 51 -8.67 62.83 26.01
N GLU A 52 -8.60 61.54 25.64
CA GLU A 52 -8.96 60.95 24.33
C GLU A 52 -8.47 59.49 24.31
N ILE A 53 -8.98 58.65 25.22
CA ILE A 53 -8.79 57.19 25.17
C ILE A 53 -10.11 56.54 25.59
N GLU A 54 -11.19 56.72 24.82
CA GLU A 54 -12.42 55.92 25.04
C GLU A 54 -13.03 55.32 23.77
N ASP A 55 -12.58 55.62 22.54
CA ASP A 55 -13.31 55.17 21.34
C ASP A 55 -12.52 54.29 20.33
N GLU A 56 -11.28 53.86 20.62
CA GLU A 56 -10.49 53.01 19.69
C GLU A 56 -10.34 51.53 20.09
N GLU A 57 -10.90 51.08 21.22
CA GLU A 57 -10.80 49.66 21.64
C GLU A 57 -11.99 48.78 21.20
N ALA A 58 -12.98 49.31 20.49
CA ALA A 58 -14.14 48.52 20.04
C ALA A 58 -13.90 47.75 18.71
N GLY A 59 -12.71 47.88 18.09
CA GLY A 59 -12.44 47.41 16.73
C GLY A 59 -11.54 46.18 16.59
N LYS A 60 -11.07 45.56 17.68
CA LYS A 60 -10.24 44.33 17.63
C LYS A 60 -10.99 43.12 18.16
N ILE A 61 -12.06 42.76 17.46
CA ILE A 61 -12.55 41.38 17.43
C ILE A 61 -11.97 40.74 16.17
N GLU A 62 -10.65 40.74 16.05
CA GLU A 62 -9.95 39.94 15.04
C GLU A 62 -9.78 38.55 15.60
N ASP A 63 -10.57 37.61 15.05
CA ASP A 63 -10.25 36.19 14.89
C ASP A 63 -9.31 35.60 15.95
N VAL A 64 -9.80 35.49 17.18
CA VAL A 64 -9.33 34.45 18.08
C VAL A 64 -9.79 33.13 17.47
N LYS A 65 -9.05 32.65 16.45
CA LYS A 65 -9.06 31.25 16.04
C LYS A 65 -8.96 30.46 17.32
N GLU A 66 -10.05 29.80 17.69
CA GLU A 66 -10.09 28.79 18.72
C GLU A 66 -8.85 27.91 18.56
N LYS A 67 -7.85 28.20 19.38
CA LYS A 67 -6.68 27.35 19.51
C LYS A 67 -7.22 26.12 20.17
N SER A 68 -7.61 25.14 19.36
CA SER A 68 -8.20 23.90 19.82
C SER A 68 -7.38 23.40 21.00
N ILE A 69 -8.06 23.09 22.10
CA ILE A 69 -7.45 22.60 23.34
C ILE A 69 -6.62 21.33 23.08
N TYR A 70 -6.90 20.67 21.95
CA TYR A 70 -6.07 19.65 21.32
C TYR A 70 -4.98 20.34 20.49
N GLY A 71 -3.70 20.06 20.78
CA GLY A 71 -2.58 20.50 19.93
C GLY A 71 -2.79 20.16 18.44
N PRO A 72 -2.01 20.73 17.52
CA PRO A 72 -2.26 20.61 16.08
C PRO A 72 -2.45 19.14 15.70
N ILE A 73 -3.67 18.79 15.26
CA ILE A 73 -3.97 17.45 14.76
C ILE A 73 -3.07 17.25 13.55
N GLN A 74 -1.98 16.52 13.75
CA GLN A 74 -0.98 16.36 12.72
C GLN A 74 -1.61 15.53 11.59
N GLN A 75 -1.69 16.13 10.41
CA GLN A 75 -2.18 15.44 9.23
C GLN A 75 -1.33 14.19 8.94
N ARG A 76 -1.96 13.23 8.28
CA ARG A 76 -1.31 12.01 7.79
C ARG A 76 -0.16 12.41 6.86
N LEU A 77 1.04 11.91 7.13
CA LEU A 77 2.24 12.29 6.37
C LEU A 77 2.30 11.59 5.01
N PHE A 78 1.70 10.40 4.90
CA PHE A 78 1.81 9.55 3.72
C PHE A 78 0.45 9.40 3.05
N ASP A 79 0.17 10.27 2.09
CA ASP A 79 -0.97 10.16 1.20
C ASP A 79 -0.44 9.95 -0.22
N GLN A 80 -0.56 8.71 -0.70
CA GLN A 80 -0.15 8.32 -2.05
C GLN A 80 -1.42 8.28 -2.90
N VAL A 81 -1.34 8.69 -4.16
CA VAL A 81 -2.48 8.59 -5.09
C VAL A 81 -2.43 7.25 -5.80
N HIS A 82 -1.24 6.83 -6.25
CA HIS A 82 -1.02 5.56 -6.92
C HIS A 82 -0.06 4.69 -6.12
N GLU A 83 -0.31 3.38 -6.10
CA GLU A 83 0.54 2.42 -5.44
C GLU A 83 0.66 1.15 -6.27
N LEU A 84 1.90 0.73 -6.51
CA LEU A 84 2.24 -0.53 -7.18
C LEU A 84 2.88 -1.46 -6.16
N GLU A 85 2.34 -2.67 -6.05
CA GLU A 85 2.77 -3.65 -5.06
C GLU A 85 3.31 -4.90 -5.74
N LEU A 86 4.48 -5.37 -5.32
CA LEU A 86 5.06 -6.62 -5.77
C LEU A 86 5.47 -7.44 -4.54
N GLY A 87 5.15 -8.72 -4.54
CA GLY A 87 5.58 -9.57 -3.43
C GLY A 87 5.23 -11.03 -3.55
N TRP A 88 5.25 -11.68 -2.40
CA TRP A 88 5.06 -13.10 -2.25
C TRP A 88 3.68 -13.40 -1.69
N ALA A 89 3.16 -14.57 -2.05
CA ALA A 89 1.89 -15.09 -1.59
C ALA A 89 2.09 -16.52 -1.08
N TYR A 90 1.32 -16.89 -0.06
CA TYR A 90 1.29 -18.23 0.50
C TYR A 90 -0.16 -18.65 0.71
N LEU A 91 -0.52 -19.82 0.19
CA LEU A 91 -1.87 -20.38 0.23
C LEU A 91 -1.85 -21.66 1.08
N PRO A 92 -2.08 -21.56 2.40
CA PRO A 92 -1.96 -22.69 3.32
C PRO A 92 -3.21 -23.56 3.45
N LEU A 93 -4.37 -23.10 2.97
CA LEU A 93 -5.65 -23.67 3.40
C LEU A 93 -5.91 -25.08 2.87
N ASP A 94 -5.42 -25.40 1.68
CA ASP A 94 -5.62 -26.73 1.10
C ASP A 94 -4.80 -27.79 1.87
N PRO A 95 -5.42 -28.88 2.35
CA PRO A 95 -4.72 -29.90 3.11
C PRO A 95 -3.84 -30.81 2.24
N TYR A 96 -4.10 -30.88 0.93
CA TYR A 96 -3.38 -31.74 -0.01
C TYR A 96 -2.21 -31.02 -0.68
N VAL A 97 -2.33 -29.71 -0.84
CA VAL A 97 -1.37 -28.90 -1.60
C VAL A 97 -1.08 -27.58 -0.87
N LYS A 98 0.17 -27.14 -0.87
CA LYS A 98 0.56 -25.81 -0.38
C LYS A 98 1.02 -24.94 -1.53
N GLY A 99 0.36 -23.79 -1.71
CA GLY A 99 0.70 -22.85 -2.78
C GLY A 99 1.70 -21.80 -2.30
N TYR A 100 2.78 -21.61 -3.06
CA TYR A 100 3.74 -20.52 -2.89
C TYR A 100 3.78 -19.72 -4.16
N GLY A 101 3.59 -18.42 -4.06
CA GLY A 101 3.40 -17.59 -5.23
C GLY A 101 4.04 -16.23 -5.16
N VAL A 102 3.95 -15.54 -6.28
CA VAL A 102 4.26 -14.12 -6.41
C VAL A 102 3.01 -13.39 -6.86
N GLN A 103 2.88 -12.13 -6.45
CA GLN A 103 1.74 -11.31 -6.76
C GLN A 103 2.15 -9.88 -7.11
N LEU A 104 1.40 -9.29 -8.02
CA LEU A 104 1.47 -7.90 -8.44
C LEU A 104 0.11 -7.26 -8.21
N ALA A 105 0.07 -6.09 -7.58
CA ALA A 105 -1.16 -5.34 -7.40
C ALA A 105 -0.97 -3.87 -7.74
N TYR A 106 -2.05 -3.23 -8.15
CA TYR A 106 -2.11 -1.79 -8.36
C TYR A 106 -3.32 -1.21 -7.62
N THR A 107 -3.05 -0.21 -6.79
CA THR A 107 -4.04 0.42 -5.92
C THR A 107 -4.10 1.90 -6.23
N TYR A 108 -5.32 2.39 -6.47
CA TYR A 108 -5.63 3.80 -6.61
C TYR A 108 -6.28 4.30 -5.32
N HIS A 109 -5.71 5.33 -4.71
CA HIS A 109 -6.21 5.90 -3.46
C HIS A 109 -7.05 7.13 -3.77
N PHE A 110 -8.35 7.05 -3.46
CA PHE A 110 -9.23 8.21 -3.60
C PHE A 110 -8.97 9.20 -2.47
N ASN A 111 -8.98 8.69 -1.24
CA ASN A 111 -8.98 9.49 -0.02
C ASN A 111 -8.11 8.83 1.06
N HIS A 112 -7.94 9.51 2.19
CA HIS A 112 -7.25 8.98 3.38
C HIS A 112 -7.90 7.73 4.01
N ARG A 113 -9.14 7.38 3.65
CA ARG A 113 -9.87 6.19 4.17
C ARG A 113 -10.12 5.11 3.12
N LEU A 114 -10.23 5.49 1.85
CA LEU A 114 -10.75 4.62 0.80
C LEU A 114 -9.77 4.58 -0.36
N ALA A 115 -9.47 3.37 -0.79
CA ALA A 115 -8.71 3.09 -1.99
C ALA A 115 -9.35 1.91 -2.73
N TRP A 116 -9.03 1.80 -4.00
CA TRP A 116 -9.46 0.71 -4.85
C TRP A 116 -8.23 0.01 -5.41
N GLU A 117 -8.05 -1.23 -5.00
CA GLU A 117 -7.11 -2.17 -5.60
C GLU A 117 -7.73 -2.63 -6.92
N MET A 118 -7.40 -1.93 -8.00
CA MET A 118 -8.00 -2.14 -9.32
C MET A 118 -7.79 -3.57 -9.78
N PHE A 119 -6.55 -4.04 -9.65
CA PHE A 119 -6.20 -5.43 -9.91
C PHE A 119 -5.12 -5.89 -8.94
N ARG A 120 -5.26 -7.14 -8.49
CA ARG A 120 -4.22 -7.93 -7.85
C ARG A 120 -4.18 -9.27 -8.54
N ILE A 121 -3.09 -9.55 -9.24
CA ILE A 121 -2.87 -10.80 -9.94
C ILE A 121 -1.73 -11.56 -9.29
N GLY A 122 -1.81 -12.88 -9.29
CA GLY A 122 -0.72 -13.69 -8.78
C GLY A 122 -0.71 -15.09 -9.36
N TRP A 123 0.47 -15.70 -9.27
CA TRP A 123 0.76 -17.05 -9.73
C TRP A 123 1.30 -17.86 -8.58
N SER A 124 0.86 -19.11 -8.45
CA SER A 124 1.27 -20.03 -7.39
C SER A 124 1.90 -21.28 -7.99
N TYR A 125 3.04 -21.63 -7.42
CA TYR A 125 3.68 -22.93 -7.52
C TYR A 125 3.21 -23.79 -6.36
N ASN A 126 2.69 -24.97 -6.68
CA ASN A 126 1.99 -25.81 -5.72
C ASN A 126 2.84 -27.02 -5.34
N VAL A 127 3.05 -27.19 -4.04
CA VAL A 127 3.83 -28.30 -3.48
C VAL A 127 2.88 -29.28 -2.81
N ASP A 128 2.99 -30.54 -3.21
CA ASP A 128 2.19 -31.62 -2.65
C ASP A 128 2.55 -31.91 -1.20
N THR A 129 1.53 -32.23 -0.41
CA THR A 129 1.71 -32.60 1.00
C THR A 129 1.82 -34.10 1.16
N LYS A 130 2.44 -34.52 2.28
CA LYS A 130 2.49 -35.94 2.69
C LYS A 130 1.10 -36.57 2.84
N LEU A 131 0.05 -35.77 3.03
CA LEU A 131 -1.32 -36.28 3.12
C LEU A 131 -1.81 -36.75 1.75
N LYS A 132 -1.54 -35.97 0.69
CA LYS A 132 -1.84 -36.36 -0.70
C LYS A 132 -1.12 -37.66 -1.05
N ASP A 133 0.17 -37.75 -0.72
CA ASP A 133 0.98 -38.95 -0.98
C ASP A 133 0.42 -40.20 -0.28
N LYS A 134 0.04 -40.07 0.99
CA LYS A 134 -0.58 -41.16 1.76
C LYS A 134 -1.92 -41.60 1.16
N LEU A 135 -2.75 -40.66 0.71
CA LEU A 135 -4.04 -40.98 0.12
C LEU A 135 -3.86 -41.76 -1.19
N ILE A 136 -2.94 -41.31 -2.05
CA ILE A 136 -2.63 -41.98 -3.33
C ILE A 136 -2.06 -43.38 -3.10
N THR A 137 -1.18 -43.54 -2.10
CA THR A 137 -0.49 -44.82 -1.84
C THR A 137 -1.31 -45.83 -1.05
N GLN A 138 -2.11 -45.39 -0.07
CA GLN A 138 -2.84 -46.28 0.84
C GLN A 138 -4.29 -46.53 0.43
N ALA A 139 -4.91 -45.61 -0.32
CA ALA A 139 -6.30 -45.72 -0.76
C ALA A 139 -6.41 -45.98 -2.26
N SER A 140 -5.58 -46.87 -2.81
CA SER A 140 -5.56 -47.20 -4.25
C SER A 140 -6.89 -47.71 -4.81
N ASN A 141 -7.79 -48.19 -3.95
CA ASN A 141 -9.15 -48.65 -4.31
C ASN A 141 -10.21 -47.55 -4.34
N VAL A 142 -9.89 -46.33 -3.90
CA VAL A 142 -10.77 -45.17 -3.99
C VAL A 142 -10.00 -44.14 -4.81
N SER A 143 -10.23 -44.11 -6.12
CA SER A 143 -9.62 -43.08 -6.98
C SER A 143 -10.06 -41.72 -6.45
N PRO A 144 -9.17 -40.91 -5.87
CA PRO A 144 -9.54 -39.59 -5.43
C PRO A 144 -9.92 -38.80 -6.68
N ASP A 145 -11.09 -38.17 -6.65
CA ASP A 145 -11.41 -37.12 -7.60
C ASP A 145 -10.30 -36.06 -7.51
N GLU A 146 -9.88 -35.54 -8.65
CA GLU A 146 -8.65 -34.74 -8.80
C GLU A 146 -8.44 -33.71 -7.68
N PHE A 147 -7.18 -33.36 -7.36
CA PHE A 147 -6.84 -32.34 -6.35
C PHE A 147 -6.56 -30.98 -6.99
N PRO A 148 -7.56 -30.15 -7.31
CA PRO A 148 -7.35 -28.87 -8.01
C PRO A 148 -6.67 -27.85 -7.10
N ALA A 149 -5.43 -27.51 -7.42
CA ALA A 149 -4.66 -26.49 -6.74
C ALA A 149 -4.84 -25.11 -7.40
N VAL A 150 -4.68 -24.03 -6.64
CA VAL A 150 -4.76 -22.65 -7.18
C VAL A 150 -3.49 -22.35 -7.95
N LEU A 151 -3.60 -22.07 -9.25
CA LEU A 151 -2.46 -21.71 -10.10
C LEU A 151 -2.37 -20.21 -10.32
N PHE A 152 -3.51 -19.58 -10.62
CA PHE A 152 -3.60 -18.16 -10.89
C PHE A 152 -4.79 -17.58 -10.15
N TRP A 153 -4.66 -16.35 -9.67
CA TRP A 153 -5.77 -15.59 -9.12
C TRP A 153 -5.70 -14.14 -9.58
N GLY A 154 -6.87 -13.53 -9.69
CA GLY A 154 -7.06 -12.12 -10.01
C GLY A 154 -8.15 -11.55 -9.12
N ASN A 155 -7.86 -10.47 -8.40
CA ASN A 155 -8.82 -9.81 -7.52
C ASN A 155 -9.00 -8.35 -7.90
N SER A 156 -10.16 -7.80 -7.60
CA SER A 156 -10.41 -6.36 -7.59
C SER A 156 -11.14 -6.03 -6.29
N ASP A 157 -10.53 -5.21 -5.44
CA ASP A 157 -10.94 -5.04 -4.05
C ASP A 157 -10.99 -3.57 -3.65
N LEU A 158 -11.98 -3.22 -2.83
CA LEU A 158 -11.98 -1.96 -2.10
C LEU A 158 -11.15 -2.10 -0.83
N VAL A 159 -10.30 -1.12 -0.58
CA VAL A 159 -9.41 -1.05 0.59
C VAL A 159 -9.91 0.06 1.51
N LEU A 160 -10.30 -0.32 2.72
CA LEU A 160 -10.73 0.58 3.77
C LEU A 160 -9.62 0.71 4.82
N LYS A 161 -9.01 1.88 4.90
CA LYS A 161 -7.96 2.21 5.86
C LYS A 161 -8.63 2.53 7.20
N LEU A 162 -8.42 1.66 8.19
CA LEU A 162 -9.11 1.71 9.48
C LEU A 162 -8.36 2.57 10.50
N LEU A 163 -7.05 2.34 10.63
CA LEU A 163 -6.22 2.98 11.63
C LEU A 163 -4.89 3.39 11.03
N TYR A 164 -4.49 4.62 11.28
CA TYR A 164 -3.16 5.14 10.99
C TYR A 164 -2.47 5.52 12.31
N GLY A 165 -1.23 5.08 12.50
CA GLY A 165 -0.49 5.33 13.72
C GLY A 165 0.95 5.74 13.47
N LYS A 166 1.51 6.45 14.46
CA LYS A 166 2.91 6.84 14.52
C LYS A 166 3.48 6.31 15.83
N GLN A 167 4.60 5.60 15.76
CA GLN A 167 5.27 5.05 16.92
C GLN A 167 6.75 5.39 16.86
N THR A 168 7.31 5.87 17.97
CA THR A 168 8.75 6.07 18.09
C THR A 168 9.40 4.76 18.55
N PHE A 169 10.32 4.26 17.75
CA PHE A 169 11.17 3.11 18.06
C PHE A 169 12.50 3.60 18.64
N LEU A 170 12.81 3.14 19.85
CA LEU A 170 14.06 3.43 20.58
C LEU A 170 14.42 4.93 20.70
N ASN A 171 13.42 5.81 20.75
CA ASN A 171 13.60 7.28 20.78
C ASN A 171 14.45 7.85 19.63
N ARG A 172 14.66 7.09 18.55
CA ARG A 172 15.54 7.48 17.42
C ARG A 172 14.84 7.43 16.09
N THR A 173 13.89 6.53 15.91
CA THR A 173 13.22 6.31 14.63
C THR A 173 11.72 6.43 14.79
N VAL A 174 11.06 7.19 13.93
CA VAL A 174 9.60 7.27 13.90
C VAL A 174 9.10 6.33 12.81
N ILE A 175 8.38 5.29 13.23
CA ILE A 175 7.75 4.31 12.34
C ILE A 175 6.29 4.71 12.18
N HIS A 176 5.80 4.66 10.95
CA HIS A 176 4.39 4.87 10.65
C HIS A 176 3.79 3.55 10.22
N PHE A 177 2.58 3.28 10.69
CA PHE A 177 1.88 2.05 10.37
C PHE A 177 0.41 2.31 10.04
N GLU A 178 -0.18 1.39 9.29
CA GLU A 178 -1.60 1.41 8.96
C GLU A 178 -2.19 0.01 9.04
N ILE A 179 -3.42 -0.06 9.54
CA ILE A 179 -4.28 -1.24 9.49
C ILE A 179 -5.41 -0.94 8.52
N PHE A 180 -5.65 -1.86 7.59
CA PHE A 180 -6.71 -1.74 6.60
C PHE A 180 -7.50 -3.04 6.48
N ALA A 181 -8.74 -2.93 6.04
CA ALA A 181 -9.59 -4.03 5.62
C ALA A 181 -9.71 -4.01 4.09
N VAL A 182 -9.90 -5.18 3.49
CA VAL A 182 -10.13 -5.32 2.05
C VAL A 182 -11.38 -6.14 1.80
N GLY A 183 -12.11 -5.80 0.73
CA GLY A 183 -13.30 -6.54 0.33
C GLY A 183 -13.61 -6.34 -1.14
N GLY A 184 -13.92 -7.41 -1.86
CA GLY A 184 -14.12 -7.33 -3.30
C GLY A 184 -14.46 -8.66 -3.96
N VAL A 185 -14.15 -8.74 -5.24
CA VAL A 185 -14.40 -9.91 -6.10
C VAL A 185 -13.09 -10.58 -6.46
N SER A 186 -13.15 -11.89 -6.62
CA SER A 186 -12.01 -12.74 -6.94
C SER A 186 -12.33 -13.68 -8.09
N LEU A 187 -11.35 -13.83 -8.97
CA LEU A 187 -11.28 -14.84 -10.01
C LEU A 187 -10.13 -15.77 -9.65
N VAL A 188 -10.41 -17.05 -9.54
CA VAL A 188 -9.43 -18.08 -9.17
C VAL A 188 -9.40 -19.13 -10.26
N PHE A 189 -8.21 -19.44 -10.76
CA PHE A 189 -7.99 -20.50 -11.72
C PHE A 189 -7.29 -21.66 -11.03
N ARG A 190 -7.97 -22.81 -10.97
CA ARG A 190 -7.44 -24.03 -10.38
C ARG A 190 -7.21 -25.12 -11.41
N ASN A 191 -6.19 -25.93 -11.16
CA ASN A 191 -5.83 -27.08 -11.96
C ASN A 191 -5.13 -28.13 -11.06
N PRO A 192 -5.38 -29.44 -11.24
CA PRO A 192 -4.63 -30.47 -10.54
C PRO A 192 -3.13 -30.51 -10.84
N TYR A 193 -2.71 -30.05 -12.02
CA TYR A 193 -1.30 -30.05 -12.42
C TYR A 193 -0.63 -28.71 -12.17
N ASN A 194 0.70 -28.76 -11.96
CA ASN A 194 1.48 -27.55 -11.76
C ASN A 194 1.62 -26.77 -13.07
N ILE A 195 1.89 -25.47 -12.95
CA ILE A 195 2.03 -24.57 -14.12
C ILE A 195 3.13 -25.03 -15.11
N PHE A 196 4.15 -25.74 -14.62
CA PHE A 196 5.26 -26.23 -15.44
C PHE A 196 4.96 -27.54 -16.17
N ASP A 197 3.93 -28.28 -15.74
CA ASP A 197 3.54 -29.53 -16.41
C ASP A 197 2.77 -29.24 -17.72
N MET A 198 2.39 -27.97 -17.95
CA MET A 198 1.67 -27.47 -19.14
C MET A 198 0.40 -28.26 -19.50
N ASP A 199 -0.14 -29.02 -18.55
CA ASP A 199 -1.38 -29.77 -18.71
C ASP A 199 -2.56 -28.89 -18.26
N PHE A 200 -3.34 -28.41 -19.23
CA PHE A 200 -4.54 -27.60 -19.00
C PHE A 200 -5.82 -28.35 -19.35
N GLN A 201 -5.84 -29.69 -19.22
CA GLN A 201 -7.01 -30.49 -19.62
C GLN A 201 -8.22 -30.32 -18.68
N ASN A 202 -8.02 -29.99 -17.40
CA ASN A 202 -9.10 -29.82 -16.42
C ASN A 202 -9.10 -28.44 -15.73
N PRO A 203 -9.21 -27.33 -16.49
CA PRO A 203 -9.16 -26.00 -15.92
C PRO A 203 -10.47 -25.67 -15.20
N ARG A 204 -10.37 -25.22 -13.95
CA ARG A 204 -11.52 -24.76 -13.15
C ARG A 204 -11.40 -23.25 -12.95
N LEU A 205 -12.22 -22.49 -13.66
CA LEU A 205 -12.36 -21.06 -13.46
C LEU A 205 -13.47 -20.80 -12.44
N GLU A 206 -13.08 -20.28 -11.29
CA GLU A 206 -13.93 -20.04 -10.14
C GLU A 206 -14.04 -18.53 -9.89
N ILE A 207 -15.24 -18.08 -9.53
CA ILE A 207 -15.55 -16.70 -9.16
C ILE A 207 -15.98 -16.72 -7.69
N GLY A 208 -15.45 -15.78 -6.92
CA GLY A 208 -15.69 -15.67 -5.50
C GLY A 208 -15.70 -14.23 -5.01
N LEU A 209 -15.98 -14.10 -3.71
CA LEU A 209 -15.82 -12.86 -2.96
C LEU A 209 -14.56 -12.96 -2.12
N ASN A 210 -13.78 -11.88 -2.09
CA ASN A 210 -12.57 -11.77 -1.30
C ASN A 210 -12.83 -10.82 -0.13
N ALA A 211 -12.42 -11.19 1.06
CA ALA A 211 -12.43 -10.33 2.23
C ALA A 211 -11.15 -10.56 3.04
N GLY A 212 -10.61 -9.51 3.65
CA GLY A 212 -9.38 -9.65 4.40
C GLY A 212 -9.01 -8.44 5.22
N PHE A 213 -7.90 -8.58 5.91
CA PHE A 213 -7.25 -7.51 6.66
C PHE A 213 -5.79 -7.47 6.32
N GLY A 214 -5.18 -6.32 6.49
CA GLY A 214 -3.75 -6.22 6.36
C GLY A 214 -3.17 -5.08 7.16
N PHE A 215 -1.86 -5.10 7.16
CA PHE A 215 -1.02 -4.21 7.94
C PHE A 215 0.08 -3.66 7.04
N ARG A 216 0.34 -2.37 7.16
CA ARG A 216 1.34 -1.66 6.37
C ARG A 216 2.30 -0.93 7.30
N ILE A 217 3.58 -0.99 6.98
CA ILE A 217 4.63 -0.19 7.61
C ILE A 217 5.29 0.68 6.54
N TRP A 218 5.37 1.98 6.78
CA TRP A 218 6.12 2.89 5.91
C TRP A 218 7.55 3.07 6.40
N PHE A 219 8.48 2.96 5.46
CA PHE A 219 9.87 3.36 5.67
C PHE A 219 10.09 4.78 5.18
N ASN A 220 9.55 5.11 4.00
CA ASN A 220 9.65 6.40 3.32
C ASN A 220 8.29 6.77 2.71
N PRO A 221 8.08 8.03 2.25
CA PRO A 221 6.85 8.39 1.53
C PRO A 221 6.58 7.54 0.28
N THR A 222 7.64 7.00 -0.34
CA THR A 222 7.54 6.21 -1.57
C THR A 222 7.48 4.72 -1.29
N TRP A 223 8.10 4.21 -0.22
CA TRP A 223 8.25 2.77 0.03
C TRP A 223 7.57 2.32 1.31
N SER A 224 6.79 1.26 1.20
CA SER A 224 6.21 0.57 2.34
C SER A 224 6.25 -0.95 2.16
N VAL A 225 6.16 -1.66 3.28
CA VAL A 225 5.92 -3.10 3.27
C VAL A 225 4.52 -3.34 3.81
N ARG A 226 3.80 -4.22 3.12
CA ARG A 226 2.42 -4.58 3.38
C ARG A 226 2.33 -6.08 3.61
N MET A 227 1.57 -6.45 4.62
CA MET A 227 1.19 -7.82 4.94
C MET A 227 -0.32 -7.94 4.80
N ASP A 228 -0.78 -8.96 4.08
CA ASP A 228 -2.19 -9.19 3.84
C ASP A 228 -2.59 -10.59 4.31
N LEU A 229 -3.71 -10.69 5.01
CA LEU A 229 -4.42 -11.93 5.26
C LEU A 229 -5.77 -11.82 4.57
N ARG A 230 -6.00 -12.67 3.59
CA ARG A 230 -7.19 -12.65 2.74
C ARG A 230 -7.85 -14.00 2.73
N ASP A 231 -9.15 -13.98 2.64
CA ASP A 231 -10.01 -15.14 2.53
C ASP A 231 -10.92 -14.96 1.32
N THR A 232 -10.77 -15.85 0.34
CA THR A 232 -11.62 -15.91 -0.83
C THR A 232 -12.66 -17.01 -0.67
N VAL A 233 -13.92 -16.62 -0.53
CA VAL A 233 -15.07 -17.51 -0.58
C VAL A 233 -15.49 -17.68 -2.04
N ILE A 234 -15.27 -18.87 -2.58
CA ILE A 234 -15.69 -19.25 -3.92
C ILE A 234 -17.19 -19.53 -3.89
N LEU A 235 -17.90 -18.95 -4.86
CA LEU A 235 -19.35 -19.07 -4.98
C LEU A 235 -19.77 -19.80 -6.24
N PHE A 236 -19.02 -19.65 -7.34
CA PHE A 236 -19.42 -20.15 -8.64
C PHE A 236 -18.24 -20.69 -9.44
N CYS A 237 -18.42 -21.83 -10.10
CA CYS A 237 -17.45 -22.41 -11.03
C CYS A 237 -17.99 -22.34 -12.46
N PHE A 238 -17.40 -21.48 -13.29
CA PHE A 238 -17.90 -21.17 -14.63
C PHE A 238 -17.92 -22.39 -15.55
N ASN A 239 -16.84 -23.17 -15.56
CA ASN A 239 -16.68 -24.31 -16.49
C ASN A 239 -17.54 -25.54 -16.14
N ARG A 240 -18.08 -25.61 -14.92
CA ARG A 240 -18.93 -26.74 -14.47
C ARG A 240 -20.37 -26.32 -14.14
N ALA A 241 -20.66 -25.02 -14.15
CA ALA A 241 -21.95 -24.45 -13.72
C ALA A 241 -22.37 -24.88 -12.30
N ASP A 242 -21.38 -25.11 -11.43
CA ASP A 242 -21.59 -25.54 -10.04
C ASP A 242 -21.44 -24.34 -9.07
N PHE A 243 -22.07 -24.47 -7.89
CA PHE A 243 -21.95 -23.52 -6.78
C PHE A 243 -21.18 -24.13 -5.60
N PRO A 244 -19.88 -24.41 -5.74
CA PRO A 244 -19.10 -24.98 -4.65
C PRO A 244 -18.86 -23.89 -3.60
N ILE A 245 -19.44 -24.04 -2.41
CA ILE A 245 -19.07 -23.20 -1.26
C ILE A 245 -17.71 -23.69 -0.75
N LYS A 246 -16.64 -23.04 -1.23
CA LYS A 246 -15.25 -23.35 -0.85
C LYS A 246 -14.55 -22.08 -0.39
N ASN A 247 -13.53 -22.27 0.42
CA ASN A 247 -12.71 -21.19 0.95
C ASN A 247 -11.28 -21.33 0.40
N SER A 248 -10.57 -20.22 0.26
CA SER A 248 -9.14 -20.17 0.00
C SER A 248 -8.52 -19.01 0.77
N ALA A 249 -7.65 -19.32 1.73
CA ALA A 249 -6.90 -18.32 2.46
C ALA A 249 -5.58 -17.99 1.74
N LEU A 250 -5.22 -16.72 1.70
CA LEU A 250 -3.98 -16.18 1.15
C LEU A 250 -3.29 -15.31 2.20
N LEU A 251 -2.02 -15.58 2.42
CA LEU A 251 -1.10 -14.75 3.19
C LEU A 251 -0.15 -14.06 2.21
N GLY A 252 -0.18 -12.74 2.15
CA GLY A 252 0.64 -11.93 1.25
C GLY A 252 1.68 -11.12 2.03
N LEU A 253 2.88 -11.02 1.49
CA LEU A 253 3.90 -10.07 1.91
C LEU A 253 4.35 -9.30 0.67
N THR A 254 3.99 -8.03 0.59
CA THR A 254 4.27 -7.16 -0.56
C THR A 254 5.12 -5.96 -0.19
N LEU A 255 5.98 -5.59 -1.12
CA LEU A 255 6.66 -4.32 -1.14
C LEU A 255 5.83 -3.39 -2.02
N ALA A 256 5.51 -2.22 -1.49
CA ALA A 256 4.65 -1.24 -2.11
C ALA A 256 5.45 0.03 -2.43
N LEU A 257 5.36 0.45 -3.69
CA LEU A 257 5.91 1.68 -4.22
C LEU A 257 4.75 2.62 -4.55
N GLY A 258 4.67 3.77 -3.87
CA GLY A 258 3.68 4.78 -4.19
C GLY A 258 4.28 6.05 -4.78
N PHE A 259 3.49 6.69 -5.64
CA PHE A 259 3.84 7.87 -6.42
C PHE A 259 2.59 8.71 -6.73
#